data_AF-A0A6G8FK05-F1
#
_entry.id   AF-A0A6G8FK05-F1
#
_cell.length_a   1.000
_cell.length_b   1.000
_cell.length_c   1.000
_cell.angle_alpha   90.00
_cell.angle_beta   90.00
_cell.angle_gamma   90.00
#
_symmetry.space_group_name_H-M   'P 1'
#
loop_
_entity.id
_entity.type
_entity.pdbx_description
1 polymer ?
#
loop_
_entity_poly.entity_id
_entity_poly.type
_entity_poly.pdbx_seq_one_letter_code
_entity_poly.pdbx_strand_id
1 'polypeptide(L)'
;MRTGRAIGGPRTAGLRAGSLCVALISTAFATVLGLSSVGGTYAWLNASAPAPGATVQAGSFGLEINGAVSTSLGSWVPSPETPAVRAFNVSNTGDAPALLEAQVSRNTEEHLFDYALATLTPVAGAEACEAGLGVPSPLPEFTTPASWFSLPVGETRWFCLEIGLRADTPYSVNGDSVQFKLTVRGDQDAG
;
A
#
# COMPACT_ATOMS: atom_id res chain seq x y z
N MET A 1 68.64 25.53 66.64
CA MET A 1 67.58 25.51 65.60
C MET A 1 66.87 24.16 65.64
N ARG A 2 65.52 24.20 65.63
CA ARG A 2 64.54 23.10 65.36
C ARG A 2 64.61 21.82 66.22
N THR A 3 63.72 21.57 67.19
CA THR A 3 62.25 21.29 67.23
C THR A 3 61.86 19.82 67.09
N GLY A 4 60.99 19.36 68.00
CA GLY A 4 60.04 18.22 67.85
C GLY A 4 60.26 17.15 68.93
N ARG A 5 59.61 17.19 70.11
CA ARG A 5 58.18 17.08 70.50
C ARG A 5 57.59 15.67 70.26
N ALA A 6 57.15 15.10 71.39
CA ALA A 6 56.56 13.79 71.63
C ALA A 6 55.22 13.53 70.94
N ILE A 7 54.70 12.29 71.03
CA ILE A 7 53.49 11.92 71.79
C ILE A 7 53.12 10.46 71.49
N GLY A 8 52.86 9.69 72.55
CA GLY A 8 52.33 8.33 72.49
C GLY A 8 50.81 8.29 72.28
N GLY A 9 50.29 7.09 72.04
CA GLY A 9 48.85 6.85 72.00
C GLY A 9 48.55 5.36 72.21
N PRO A 10 47.85 4.98 73.29
CA PRO A 10 47.48 3.60 73.57
C PRO A 10 46.25 3.13 72.79
N ARG A 11 46.22 1.82 72.56
CA ARG A 11 45.16 1.05 71.90
C ARG A 11 43.96 0.89 72.83
N THR A 12 42.76 1.20 72.33
CA THR A 12 41.49 0.75 72.94
C THR A 12 40.68 -0.05 71.91
N ALA A 13 40.65 -1.35 72.13
CA ALA A 13 39.71 -2.29 71.52
C ALA A 13 38.48 -2.38 72.44
N GLY A 14 37.25 -2.24 71.91
CA GLY A 14 36.07 -2.47 72.75
C GLY A 14 34.69 -1.97 72.29
N LEU A 15 34.49 -1.46 71.07
CA LEU A 15 33.19 -0.87 70.68
C LEU A 15 32.63 -1.33 69.32
N ARG A 16 32.98 -2.52 68.83
CA ARG A 16 32.51 -2.98 67.50
C ARG A 16 31.35 -4.00 67.49
N ALA A 17 30.90 -4.48 68.65
CA ALA A 17 29.79 -5.44 68.72
C ALA A 17 28.39 -4.79 68.74
N GLY A 18 28.24 -3.61 69.37
CA GLY A 18 26.94 -2.92 69.46
C GLY A 18 26.44 -2.35 68.14
N SER A 19 27.34 -1.96 67.25
CA SER A 19 27.00 -1.34 65.95
C SER A 19 26.37 -2.32 64.95
N LEU A 20 26.63 -3.62 65.08
CA LEU A 20 26.10 -4.66 64.19
C LEU A 20 24.64 -5.00 64.52
N CYS A 21 24.26 -5.03 65.80
CA CYS A 21 22.87 -5.29 66.21
C CYS A 21 21.93 -4.14 65.83
N VAL A 22 22.39 -2.89 65.91
CA VAL A 22 21.57 -1.72 65.53
C VAL A 22 21.31 -1.69 64.02
N ALA A 23 22.28 -2.07 63.19
CA ALA A 23 22.13 -2.12 61.74
C ALA A 23 21.12 -3.19 61.29
N LEU A 24 21.10 -4.36 61.94
CA LEU A 24 20.14 -5.42 61.61
C LEU A 24 18.70 -5.01 61.93
N ILE A 25 18.49 -4.40 63.10
CA ILE A 25 17.15 -3.96 63.55
C ILE A 25 16.62 -2.84 62.63
N SER A 26 17.47 -1.89 62.22
CA SER A 26 17.04 -0.80 61.33
C SER A 26 16.67 -1.31 59.93
N THR A 27 17.42 -2.27 59.36
CA THR A 27 17.07 -2.88 58.07
C THR A 27 15.78 -3.69 58.14
N ALA A 28 15.56 -4.47 59.20
CA ALA A 28 14.33 -5.24 59.37
C ALA A 28 13.10 -4.31 59.47
N PHE A 29 13.21 -3.24 60.26
CA PHE A 29 12.11 -2.27 60.43
C PHE A 29 11.79 -1.52 59.12
N ALA A 30 12.82 -1.16 58.34
CA ALA A 30 12.63 -0.52 57.03
C ALA A 30 11.93 -1.45 56.02
N THR A 31 12.24 -2.75 56.03
CA THR A 31 11.57 -3.72 55.15
C THR A 31 10.11 -3.94 55.51
N VAL A 32 9.76 -3.98 56.80
CA VAL A 32 8.38 -4.18 57.24
C VAL A 32 7.51 -2.95 56.95
N LEU A 33 8.04 -1.74 57.14
CA LEU A 33 7.32 -0.51 56.79
C LEU A 33 7.13 -0.36 55.27
N GLY A 34 8.13 -0.71 54.46
CA GLY A 34 8.03 -0.70 53.00
C GLY A 34 7.03 -1.70 52.42
N LEU A 35 6.84 -2.84 53.09
CA LEU A 35 5.84 -3.84 52.68
C LEU A 35 4.41 -3.45 53.06
N SER A 36 4.22 -2.60 54.07
CA SER A 36 2.89 -2.14 54.50
C SER A 36 2.26 -1.09 53.56
N SER A 37 3.04 -0.46 52.68
CA SER A 37 2.53 0.42 51.62
C SER A 37 2.23 -0.30 50.30
N VAL A 38 2.53 -1.60 50.20
CA VAL A 38 1.94 -2.46 49.16
C VAL A 38 0.54 -2.82 49.65
N GLY A 39 -0.33 -1.81 49.72
CA GLY A 39 -1.76 -2.04 49.69
C GLY A 39 -1.99 -2.88 48.45
N GLY A 40 -2.26 -4.18 48.67
CA GLY A 40 -2.49 -5.13 47.62
C GLY A 40 -3.50 -4.50 46.68
N THR A 41 -3.02 -4.05 45.53
CA THR A 41 -3.88 -3.83 44.40
C THR A 41 -4.27 -5.24 44.05
N TYR A 42 -5.34 -5.73 44.68
CA TYR A 42 -6.23 -6.71 44.09
C TYR A 42 -6.68 -6.04 42.80
N ALA A 43 -5.79 -6.06 41.80
CA ALA A 43 -6.09 -5.73 40.44
C ALA A 43 -7.23 -6.67 40.14
N TRP A 44 -8.39 -6.04 40.03
CA TRP A 44 -9.66 -6.64 39.75
C TRP A 44 -9.47 -7.31 38.38
N LEU A 45 -8.92 -8.53 38.37
CA LEU A 45 -8.63 -9.31 37.16
C LEU A 45 -9.93 -9.81 36.50
N ASN A 46 -11.07 -9.51 37.12
CA ASN A 46 -12.41 -9.66 36.57
C ASN A 46 -13.04 -8.29 36.21
N ALA A 47 -12.27 -7.21 36.21
CA ALA A 47 -12.67 -5.98 35.54
C ALA A 47 -12.59 -6.22 34.04
N SER A 48 -13.67 -6.74 33.45
CA SER A 48 -13.92 -6.54 32.03
C SER A 48 -14.11 -5.03 31.84
N ALA A 49 -13.01 -4.29 31.66
CA ALA A 49 -13.08 -2.97 31.08
C ALA A 49 -13.64 -3.18 29.66
N PRO A 50 -14.75 -2.53 29.28
CA PRO A 50 -15.15 -2.47 27.90
C PRO A 50 -14.02 -1.72 27.19
N ALA A 51 -13.07 -2.46 26.63
CA ALA A 51 -12.23 -1.90 25.59
C ALA A 51 -13.21 -1.48 24.50
N PRO A 52 -13.26 -0.20 24.09
CA PRO A 52 -14.04 0.17 22.91
C PRO A 52 -13.55 -0.75 21.79
N GLY A 53 -14.44 -1.65 21.36
CA GLY A 53 -14.09 -2.62 20.34
C GLY A 53 -13.60 -1.84 19.13
N ALA A 54 -12.33 -2.04 18.77
CA ALA A 54 -11.83 -1.55 17.50
C ALA A 54 -12.53 -2.38 16.43
N THR A 55 -13.56 -1.82 15.79
CA THR A 55 -14.10 -2.38 14.57
C THR A 55 -13.03 -2.21 13.50
N VAL A 56 -12.31 -3.30 13.22
CA VAL A 56 -11.46 -3.40 12.03
C VAL A 56 -12.40 -3.47 10.84
N GLN A 57 -12.75 -2.31 10.30
CA GLN A 57 -13.50 -2.22 9.07
C GLN A 57 -12.52 -2.33 7.91
N ALA A 58 -12.60 -3.43 7.17
CA ALA A 58 -11.88 -3.54 5.90
C ALA A 58 -12.42 -2.45 4.95
N GLY A 59 -11.51 -1.65 4.37
CA GLY A 59 -11.88 -0.63 3.39
C GLY A 59 -12.50 -1.28 2.15
N SER A 60 -13.52 -0.64 1.57
CA SER A 60 -14.13 -1.14 0.35
C SER A 60 -13.30 -0.77 -0.88
N PHE A 61 -13.24 -1.65 -1.88
CA PHE A 61 -12.63 -1.38 -3.18
C PHE A 61 -13.70 -1.52 -4.26
N GLY A 62 -13.84 -0.49 -5.09
CA GLY A 62 -14.79 -0.46 -6.18
C GLY A 62 -14.20 0.26 -7.39
N LEU A 63 -14.21 -0.40 -8.55
CA LEU A 63 -13.85 0.20 -9.82
C LEU A 63 -14.98 0.02 -10.82
N GLU A 64 -15.33 1.10 -11.50
CA GLU A 64 -16.31 1.11 -12.55
C GLU A 64 -15.70 1.68 -13.83
N ILE A 65 -15.99 1.04 -14.97
CA ILE A 65 -15.59 1.48 -16.31
C ILE A 65 -16.86 1.95 -17.02
N ASN A 66 -16.93 3.25 -17.35
CA ASN A 66 -18.15 3.87 -17.88
C ASN A 66 -19.39 3.61 -16.99
N GLY A 67 -19.22 3.61 -15.66
CA GLY A 67 -20.30 3.38 -14.69
C GLY A 67 -20.75 1.92 -14.53
N ALA A 68 -19.96 0.94 -14.99
CA ALA A 68 -20.25 -0.49 -14.82
C ALA A 68 -18.97 -1.30 -14.55
N VAL A 69 -19.09 -2.49 -13.93
CA VAL A 69 -17.95 -3.39 -13.70
C VAL A 69 -17.30 -3.93 -14.98
N SER A 70 -18.02 -3.88 -16.09
CA SER A 70 -17.54 -4.25 -17.42
C SER A 70 -18.35 -3.51 -18.48
N THR A 71 -17.70 -3.04 -19.53
CA THR A 71 -18.36 -2.34 -20.64
C THR A 71 -17.73 -2.75 -21.97
N SER A 72 -18.52 -2.69 -23.05
CA SER A 72 -18.03 -2.90 -24.40
C SER A 72 -17.69 -1.55 -25.03
N LEU A 73 -16.48 -1.42 -25.57
CA LEU A 73 -16.04 -0.22 -26.30
C LEU A 73 -16.46 -0.23 -27.78
N GLY A 74 -17.25 -1.23 -28.19
CA GLY A 74 -17.75 -1.39 -29.55
C GLY A 74 -16.73 -1.99 -30.52
N SER A 75 -17.03 -1.91 -31.81
CA SER A 75 -16.17 -2.40 -32.89
C SER A 75 -15.10 -1.38 -33.28
N TRP A 76 -13.92 -1.90 -33.66
CA TRP A 76 -12.75 -1.14 -34.07
C TRP A 76 -12.40 -1.52 -35.49
N VAL A 77 -12.03 -0.53 -36.30
CA VAL A 77 -11.57 -0.74 -37.68
C VAL A 77 -10.22 -0.03 -37.83
N PRO A 78 -9.14 -0.56 -37.20
CA PRO A 78 -7.82 0.02 -37.35
C PRO A 78 -7.26 -0.29 -38.74
N SER A 79 -6.48 0.64 -39.28
CA SER A 79 -5.63 0.40 -40.45
C SER A 79 -4.18 0.75 -40.12
N PRO A 80 -3.19 0.31 -40.91
CA PRO A 80 -1.79 0.66 -40.67
C PRO A 80 -1.51 2.17 -40.70
N GLU A 81 -2.32 2.94 -41.43
CA GLU A 81 -2.19 4.40 -41.55
C GLU A 81 -3.14 5.17 -40.62
N THR A 82 -4.20 4.52 -40.15
CA THR A 82 -5.26 5.14 -39.35
C THR A 82 -5.57 4.24 -38.15
N PRO A 83 -4.89 4.46 -37.02
CA PRO A 83 -5.23 3.76 -35.79
C PRO A 83 -6.64 4.16 -35.34
N ALA A 84 -7.33 3.22 -34.70
CA ALA A 84 -8.64 3.44 -34.11
C ALA A 84 -8.47 3.83 -32.63
N VAL A 85 -9.21 4.85 -32.20
CA VAL A 85 -9.17 5.35 -30.81
C VAL A 85 -10.53 5.25 -30.15
N ARG A 86 -10.57 4.95 -28.85
CA ARG A 86 -11.78 5.06 -28.01
C ARG A 86 -11.42 5.59 -26.64
N ALA A 87 -12.22 6.53 -26.18
CA ALA A 87 -12.18 7.00 -24.80
C ALA A 87 -13.08 6.13 -23.91
N PHE A 88 -12.64 5.92 -22.68
CA PHE A 88 -13.47 5.41 -21.60
C PHE A 88 -13.05 6.06 -20.29
N ASN A 89 -13.93 6.08 -19.29
CA ASN A 89 -13.59 6.54 -17.96
C ASN A 89 -13.53 5.37 -16.98
N VAL A 90 -12.68 5.53 -15.97
CA VAL A 90 -12.59 4.65 -14.81
C VAL A 90 -12.87 5.47 -13.56
N SER A 91 -13.79 5.01 -12.74
CA SER A 91 -14.21 5.63 -11.49
C SER A 91 -13.81 4.76 -10.31
N ASN A 92 -13.21 5.36 -9.29
CA ASN A 92 -12.95 4.71 -8.01
C ASN A 92 -14.10 4.99 -7.05
N THR A 93 -14.93 3.96 -6.82
CA THR A 93 -16.09 4.02 -5.92
C THR A 93 -15.80 3.43 -4.53
N GLY A 94 -14.57 2.97 -4.29
CA GLY A 94 -14.11 2.50 -2.98
C GLY A 94 -13.69 3.62 -2.05
N ASP A 95 -13.16 3.23 -0.88
CA ASP A 95 -12.75 4.16 0.19
C ASP A 95 -11.22 4.36 0.30
N ALA A 96 -10.45 3.74 -0.59
CA ALA A 96 -8.99 3.84 -0.63
C ALA A 96 -8.48 4.22 -2.04
N PRO A 97 -7.35 4.94 -2.16
CA PRO A 97 -6.71 5.19 -3.44
C PRO A 97 -6.39 3.86 -4.16
N ALA A 98 -6.60 3.84 -5.48
CA ALA A 98 -6.38 2.67 -6.32
C ALA A 98 -5.14 2.87 -7.19
N LEU A 99 -4.24 1.89 -7.18
CA LEU A 99 -3.10 1.81 -8.09
C LEU A 99 -3.49 0.92 -9.26
N LEU A 100 -3.61 1.51 -10.45
CA LEU A 100 -4.14 0.84 -11.63
C LEU A 100 -3.04 0.13 -12.42
N GLU A 101 -3.39 -1.06 -12.91
CA GLU A 101 -2.70 -1.80 -13.95
C GLU A 101 -3.70 -2.17 -15.05
N ALA A 102 -3.25 -2.24 -16.30
CA ALA A 102 -4.08 -2.65 -17.43
C ALA A 102 -3.36 -3.72 -18.25
N GLN A 103 -4.11 -4.76 -18.62
CA GLN A 103 -3.61 -5.88 -19.40
C GLN A 103 -4.60 -6.22 -20.51
N VAL A 104 -4.11 -6.49 -21.71
CA VAL A 104 -4.93 -7.05 -22.79
C VAL A 104 -4.81 -8.58 -22.79
N SER A 105 -5.94 -9.23 -23.00
CA SER A 105 -6.01 -10.67 -23.25
C SER A 105 -6.70 -10.93 -24.58
N ARG A 106 -6.20 -11.96 -25.27
CA ARG A 106 -6.74 -12.46 -26.53
C ARG A 106 -8.07 -13.18 -26.26
N ASN A 107 -9.14 -12.82 -26.97
CA ASN A 107 -10.41 -13.56 -26.88
C ASN A 107 -10.54 -14.67 -27.94
N THR A 108 -9.84 -14.54 -29.06
CA THR A 108 -9.96 -15.41 -30.24
C THR A 108 -8.60 -15.63 -30.91
N GLU A 109 -8.45 -16.73 -31.66
CA GLU A 109 -7.22 -17.07 -32.40
C GLU A 109 -7.08 -16.30 -33.73
N GLU A 110 -7.51 -15.03 -33.77
CA GLU A 110 -7.41 -14.20 -34.97
C GLU A 110 -5.95 -13.83 -35.24
N HIS A 111 -5.50 -14.02 -36.49
CA HIS A 111 -4.11 -13.81 -36.90
C HIS A 111 -3.72 -12.33 -36.86
N LEU A 112 -4.68 -11.42 -37.06
CA LEU A 112 -4.44 -9.98 -37.06
C LEU A 112 -4.04 -9.45 -35.66
N PHE A 113 -4.40 -10.15 -34.59
CA PHE A 113 -4.04 -9.77 -33.21
C PHE A 113 -2.52 -9.68 -33.00
N ASP A 114 -1.73 -10.54 -33.66
CA ASP A 114 -0.26 -10.56 -33.53
C ASP A 114 0.43 -9.37 -34.23
N TYR A 115 -0.30 -8.67 -35.11
CA TYR A 115 0.19 -7.49 -35.81
C TYR A 115 -0.39 -6.18 -35.24
N ALA A 116 -1.27 -6.27 -34.25
CA ALA A 116 -1.87 -5.11 -33.63
C ALA A 116 -0.96 -4.47 -32.58
N LEU A 117 -1.11 -3.16 -32.42
CA LEU A 117 -0.44 -2.34 -31.42
C LEU A 117 -1.50 -1.70 -30.53
N ALA A 118 -1.20 -1.54 -29.26
CA ALA A 118 -2.01 -0.80 -28.30
C ALA A 118 -1.22 0.32 -27.63
N THR A 119 -1.92 1.42 -27.37
CA THR A 119 -1.46 2.52 -26.53
C THR A 119 -2.58 2.86 -25.57
N LEU A 120 -2.26 3.04 -24.28
CA LEU A 120 -3.21 3.52 -23.28
C LEU A 120 -2.66 4.79 -22.63
N THR A 121 -3.39 5.90 -22.76
CA THR A 121 -2.95 7.21 -22.27
C THR A 121 -4.06 7.87 -21.43
N PRO A 122 -3.76 8.41 -20.23
CA PRO A 122 -4.73 9.20 -19.48
C PRO A 122 -4.98 10.53 -20.19
N VAL A 123 -6.24 10.95 -20.28
CA VAL A 123 -6.66 12.19 -20.97
C VAL A 123 -7.60 13.01 -20.10
N ALA A 124 -7.79 14.29 -20.44
CA ALA A 124 -8.66 15.19 -19.68
C ALA A 124 -10.16 14.87 -19.86
N GLY A 125 -10.54 14.26 -20.99
CA GLY A 125 -11.92 13.96 -21.34
C GLY A 125 -12.01 13.15 -22.64
N ALA A 126 -13.22 12.74 -23.02
CA ALA A 126 -13.43 11.93 -24.22
C ALA A 126 -12.95 12.60 -25.51
N GLU A 127 -13.18 13.91 -25.64
CA GLU A 127 -12.77 14.72 -26.81
C GLU A 127 -11.25 14.85 -26.95
N ALA A 128 -10.49 14.63 -25.88
CA ALA A 128 -9.04 14.66 -25.90
C ALA A 128 -8.41 13.32 -26.29
N CYS A 129 -9.23 12.32 -26.65
CA CYS A 129 -8.75 11.02 -27.11
C CYS A 129 -8.46 11.05 -28.61
N GLU A 130 -7.21 11.38 -28.92
CA GLU A 130 -6.66 11.43 -30.27
C GLU A 130 -5.62 10.32 -30.48
N ALA A 131 -5.29 10.04 -31.74
CA ALA A 131 -4.24 9.07 -32.07
C ALA A 131 -2.84 9.66 -31.82
N GLY A 132 -1.87 8.81 -31.51
CA GLY A 132 -0.47 9.20 -31.31
C GLY A 132 -0.18 9.82 -29.95
N LEU A 133 -1.04 9.62 -28.94
CA LEU A 133 -0.89 10.19 -27.61
C LEU A 133 0.11 9.46 -26.70
N GLY A 134 0.67 8.35 -27.14
CA GLY A 134 1.61 7.56 -26.34
C GLY A 134 2.48 6.65 -27.19
N VAL A 135 3.20 5.76 -26.51
CA VAL A 135 4.13 4.83 -27.17
C VAL A 135 3.40 3.52 -27.49
N PRO A 136 3.28 3.16 -28.78
CA PRO A 136 2.65 1.90 -29.17
C PRO A 136 3.42 0.70 -28.64
N SER A 137 2.69 -0.27 -28.10
CA SER A 137 3.24 -1.57 -27.65
C SER A 137 2.49 -2.72 -28.34
N PRO A 138 3.12 -3.89 -28.59
CA PRO A 138 2.44 -5.02 -29.18
C PRO A 138 1.19 -5.42 -28.39
N LEU A 139 0.04 -5.53 -29.07
CA LEU A 139 -1.23 -5.89 -28.44
C LEU A 139 -1.19 -7.25 -27.69
N PRO A 140 -0.50 -8.30 -28.21
CA PRO A 140 -0.44 -9.59 -27.51
C PRO A 140 0.29 -9.56 -26.18
N GLU A 141 1.21 -8.62 -26.01
CA GLU A 141 2.06 -8.47 -24.83
C GLU A 141 1.68 -7.22 -24.03
N PHE A 142 0.55 -6.58 -24.38
CA PHE A 142 0.19 -5.30 -23.78
C PHE A 142 -0.14 -5.48 -22.30
N THR A 143 0.77 -4.94 -21.47
CA THR A 143 0.60 -4.75 -20.05
C THR A 143 1.19 -3.39 -19.68
N THR A 144 0.49 -2.63 -18.84
CA THR A 144 1.11 -1.48 -18.19
C THR A 144 1.97 -1.96 -17.02
N PRO A 145 2.94 -1.15 -16.56
CA PRO A 145 3.57 -1.39 -15.27
C PRO A 145 2.54 -1.49 -14.14
N ALA A 146 2.89 -2.23 -13.08
CA ALA A 146 2.14 -2.16 -11.83
C ALA A 146 2.13 -0.71 -11.33
N SER A 147 0.99 -0.26 -10.80
CA SER A 147 0.83 1.11 -10.30
C SER A 147 1.13 2.19 -11.34
N TRP A 148 0.87 1.90 -12.62
CA TRP A 148 1.08 2.84 -13.73
C TRP A 148 0.31 4.14 -13.55
N PHE A 149 -0.87 4.08 -12.91
CA PHE A 149 -1.68 5.25 -12.62
C PHE A 149 -2.30 5.17 -11.22
N SER A 150 -2.24 6.26 -10.45
CA SER A 150 -2.92 6.37 -9.15
C SER A 150 -4.25 7.10 -9.31
N LEU A 151 -5.34 6.45 -8.93
CA LEU A 151 -6.70 6.97 -8.97
C LEU A 151 -7.20 7.23 -7.54
N PRO A 152 -7.31 8.51 -7.12
CA PRO A 152 -7.79 8.84 -5.78
C PRO A 152 -9.23 8.37 -5.53
N VAL A 153 -9.61 8.37 -4.26
CA VAL A 153 -10.97 8.02 -3.79
C VAL A 153 -12.00 8.96 -4.39
N GLY A 154 -13.10 8.40 -4.94
CA GLY A 154 -14.21 9.16 -5.50
C GLY A 154 -13.91 9.88 -6.81
N GLU A 155 -12.71 9.71 -7.37
CA GLU A 155 -12.30 10.34 -8.62
C GLU A 155 -12.69 9.50 -9.84
N THR A 156 -12.90 10.20 -10.95
CA THR A 156 -13.11 9.60 -12.27
C THR A 156 -12.06 10.12 -13.23
N ARG A 157 -11.37 9.22 -13.95
CA ARG A 157 -10.34 9.58 -14.91
C ARG A 157 -10.64 9.00 -16.27
N TRP A 158 -10.39 9.79 -17.31
CA TRP A 158 -10.54 9.37 -18.69
C TRP A 158 -9.24 8.78 -19.22
N PHE A 159 -9.37 7.72 -20.00
CA PHE A 159 -8.29 7.03 -20.68
C PHE A 159 -8.64 6.92 -22.15
N CYS A 160 -7.63 7.10 -22.99
CA CYS A 160 -7.70 6.88 -24.42
C CYS A 160 -6.98 5.58 -24.73
N LEU A 161 -7.71 4.60 -25.25
CA LEU A 161 -7.15 3.40 -25.83
C LEU A 161 -7.05 3.59 -27.34
N GLU A 162 -5.85 3.45 -27.86
CA GLU A 162 -5.56 3.47 -29.28
C GLU A 162 -5.14 2.06 -29.71
N ILE A 163 -5.73 1.58 -30.80
CA ILE A 163 -5.38 0.32 -31.45
C ILE A 163 -4.92 0.63 -32.86
N GLY A 164 -3.69 0.28 -33.17
CA GLY A 164 -3.11 0.39 -34.50
C GLY A 164 -2.73 -0.97 -35.08
N LEU A 165 -2.34 -0.99 -36.35
CA LEU A 165 -1.69 -2.13 -36.98
C LEU A 165 -0.26 -1.77 -37.33
N ARG A 166 0.66 -2.74 -37.25
CA ARG A 166 2.04 -2.53 -37.68
C ARG A 166 2.11 -2.29 -39.20
N ALA A 167 3.09 -1.52 -39.64
CA ALA A 167 3.31 -1.24 -41.06
C ALA A 167 3.65 -2.49 -41.89
N ASP A 168 4.15 -3.56 -41.25
CA ASP A 168 4.51 -4.83 -41.90
C ASP A 168 3.39 -5.88 -41.85
N THR A 169 2.16 -5.48 -41.50
CA THR A 169 1.00 -6.38 -41.47
C THR A 169 0.76 -6.99 -42.86
N PRO A 170 0.81 -8.33 -43.02
CA PRO A 170 0.61 -8.97 -44.31
C PRO A 170 -0.80 -8.74 -44.87
N TYR A 171 -0.91 -8.58 -46.20
CA TYR A 171 -2.22 -8.48 -46.86
C TYR A 171 -3.10 -9.73 -46.66
N SER A 172 -2.52 -10.89 -46.31
CA SER A 172 -3.26 -12.13 -46.06
C SER A 172 -4.14 -12.09 -44.81
N VAL A 173 -3.91 -11.14 -43.90
CA VAL A 173 -4.71 -10.95 -42.68
C VAL A 173 -5.61 -9.70 -42.78
N ASN A 174 -5.66 -9.06 -43.95
CA ASN A 174 -6.57 -7.93 -44.16
C ASN A 174 -8.02 -8.40 -44.21
N GLY A 175 -8.88 -7.71 -43.47
CA GLY A 175 -10.30 -8.04 -43.36
C GLY A 175 -10.63 -8.97 -42.19
N ASP A 176 -9.62 -9.50 -41.49
CA ASP A 176 -9.82 -10.19 -40.22
C ASP A 176 -10.28 -9.19 -39.14
N SER A 177 -11.11 -9.65 -38.22
CA SER A 177 -11.44 -8.91 -37.00
C SER A 177 -10.39 -9.17 -35.93
N VAL A 178 -10.26 -8.23 -34.99
CA VAL A 178 -9.51 -8.45 -33.74
C VAL A 178 -10.46 -8.31 -32.56
N GLN A 179 -10.59 -9.36 -31.76
CA GLN A 179 -11.35 -9.41 -30.53
C GLN A 179 -10.41 -9.59 -29.34
N PHE A 180 -10.44 -8.61 -28.45
CA PHE A 180 -9.61 -8.60 -27.27
C PHE A 180 -10.38 -8.10 -26.07
N LYS A 181 -9.89 -8.44 -24.88
CA LYS A 181 -10.41 -7.93 -23.62
C LYS A 181 -9.32 -7.16 -22.91
N LEU A 182 -9.53 -5.85 -22.75
CA LEU A 182 -8.76 -5.02 -21.83
C LEU A 182 -9.30 -5.25 -20.41
N THR A 183 -8.43 -5.68 -19.50
CA THR A 183 -8.72 -5.79 -18.07
C THR A 183 -7.96 -4.69 -17.35
N VAL A 184 -8.69 -3.78 -16.70
CA VAL A 184 -8.11 -2.81 -15.77
C VAL A 184 -8.29 -3.38 -14.37
N ARG A 185 -7.20 -3.55 -13.64
CA ARG A 185 -7.20 -3.91 -12.23
C ARG A 185 -6.72 -2.72 -11.43
N GLY A 186 -7.16 -2.65 -10.19
CA GLY A 186 -6.53 -1.76 -9.24
C GLY A 186 -6.27 -2.50 -7.94
N ASP A 187 -5.14 -2.18 -7.34
CA ASP A 187 -4.81 -2.59 -5.97
C ASP A 187 -4.99 -1.39 -5.04
N GLN A 188 -5.41 -1.66 -3.81
CA GLN A 188 -5.46 -0.62 -2.78
C GLN A 188 -4.03 -0.22 -2.41
N ASP A 189 -3.76 1.08 -2.43
CA ASP A 189 -2.52 1.60 -1.86
C ASP A 189 -2.62 1.52 -0.34
N ALA A 190 -2.02 0.48 0.24
CA ALA A 190 -1.83 0.37 1.68
C ALA A 190 -0.64 1.26 2.07
N GLY A 191 -0.90 2.56 2.21
CA GLY A 191 0.12 3.56 2.53
C GLY A 191 0.99 3.26 3.75
#